data_AF-A0A967SN91-F1
#
_entry.id   AF-A0A967SN91-F1
#
_cell.length_a   1.000
_cell.length_b   1.000
_cell.length_c   1.000
_cell.angle_alpha   90.00
_cell.angle_beta   90.00
_cell.angle_gamma   90.00
#
_symmetry.space_group_name_H-M   'P 1'
#
loop_
_entity.id
_entity.type
_entity.pdbx_description
1 polymer ?
#
loop_
_entity_poly.entity_id
_entity_poly.type
_entity_poly.pdbx_seq_one_letter_code
_entity_poly.pdbx_strand_id
1 'polypeptide(L)' 'MTPRVALETNEGRIVIELDRERAPTTTEHVLTHVRGGFYDGLIFHRVIPNFMIQGGGF' A
#
# COMPACT_ATOMS: atom_id res chain seq x y z
N MET A 1 16.03 -4.35 -9.19
CA MET A 1 15.37 -3.04 -8.99
C MET A 1 14.15 -3.25 -8.11
N THR A 2 14.00 -2.49 -7.03
CA THR A 2 12.88 -2.58 -6.08
C THR A 2 11.63 -1.90 -6.66
N PRO A 3 10.46 -2.56 -6.68
CA PRO A 3 9.22 -1.93 -7.15
C PRO A 3 8.81 -0.77 -6.25
N ARG A 4 8.28 0.30 -6.86
CA ARG A 4 7.70 1.44 -6.14
C ARG A 4 6.26 1.64 -6.57
N VAL A 5 5.39 1.96 -5.61
CA VAL A 5 3.97 2.27 -5.83
C VAL A 5 3.65 3.63 -5.23
N ALA A 6 2.79 4.38 -5.90
CA ALA A 6 2.26 5.64 -5.38
C ALA A 6 0.87 5.39 -4.81
N LEU A 7 0.67 5.76 -3.55
CA LEU A 7 -0.63 5.79 -2.89
C LEU A 7 -1.09 7.26 -2.85
N GLU A 8 -2.05 7.59 -3.70
CA GLU A 8 -2.70 8.90 -3.70
C GLU A 8 -3.78 8.90 -2.62
N THR A 9 -3.68 9.81 -1.65
CA THR A 9 -4.68 9.97 -0.58
C THR A 9 -5.26 11.38 -0.61
N ASN A 10 -6.34 11.61 0.13
CA ASN A 10 -6.90 12.96 0.32
C ASN A 10 -5.97 13.90 1.12
N GLU A 11 -4.95 13.36 1.79
CA GLU A 11 -3.94 14.11 2.55
C GLU A 11 -2.60 14.23 1.78
N GLY A 12 -2.56 13.75 0.53
CA GLY A 12 -1.38 13.83 -0.34
C GLY A 12 -0.82 12.46 -0.75
N ARG A 13 0.28 12.53 -1.51
CA ARG A 13 0.95 11.36 -2.12
C ARG A 13 1.94 10.71 -1.17
N ILE A 14 1.83 9.39 -1.01
CA ILE A 14 2.81 8.55 -0.32
C ILE A 14 3.47 7.63 -1.36
N VAL A 15 4.80 7.57 -1.40
CA VAL A 15 5.52 6.63 -2.27
C VAL A 15 6.10 5.51 -1.43
N ILE A 16 5.70 4.27 -1.74
CA ILE A 16 6.09 3.07 -1.02
C ILE A 16 7.06 2.29 -1.89
N GLU A 17 8.22 1.95 -1.33
CA GLU A 17 9.16 1.01 -1.95
C GLU A 17 8.94 -0.39 -1.36
N LEU A 18 8.87 -1.39 -2.23
CA LEU A 18 8.64 -2.78 -1.86
C LEU A 18 9.94 -3.58 -1.93
N ASP A 19 10.27 -4.24 -0.82
CA ASP A 19 11.44 -5.11 -0.71
C ASP A 19 11.15 -6.48 -1.33
N ARG A 20 11.25 -6.56 -2.66
CA ARG A 20 11.03 -7.80 -3.42
C ARG A 20 12.05 -8.89 -3.07
N GLU A 21 13.26 -8.52 -2.67
CA GLU A 21 14.31 -9.50 -2.35
C GLU A 21 13.96 -10.26 -1.07
N ARG A 22 13.52 -9.56 -0.03
CA ARG A 22 13.15 -10.16 1.25
C ARG A 22 11.74 -10.71 1.30
N ALA A 23 10.81 -10.12 0.54
CA ALA A 23 9.40 -10.50 0.54
C ALA A 23 8.81 -10.58 -0.88
N PRO A 24 9.27 -11.53 -1.72
CA PRO A 24 8.87 -11.61 -3.13
C PRO A 24 7.37 -11.87 -3.30
N THR A 25 6.81 -12.84 -2.58
CA THR A 25 5.39 -13.21 -2.70
C THR A 25 4.47 -12.07 -2.27
N THR A 26 4.75 -11.43 -1.14
CA THR A 26 3.97 -10.28 -0.65
C THR A 26 4.06 -9.11 -1.63
N THR A 27 5.25 -8.86 -2.18
CA THR A 27 5.45 -7.81 -3.18
C THR A 27 4.59 -8.06 -4.42
N GLU A 28 4.58 -9.29 -4.96
CA GLU A 28 3.74 -9.62 -6.12
C GLU A 28 2.24 -9.53 -5.82
N HIS A 29 1.81 -9.92 -4.62
CA HIS A 29 0.42 -9.75 -4.21
C HIS A 29 0.03 -8.27 -4.19
N VAL A 30 0.82 -7.39 -3.55
CA VAL A 30 0.56 -5.94 -3.54
C VAL A 30 0.50 -5.38 -4.95
N LEU A 31 1.46 -5.72 -5.80
CA LEU A 31 1.50 -5.24 -7.19
C LEU A 31 0.30 -5.71 -8.01
N THR A 32 -0.19 -6.93 -7.77
CA THR A 32 -1.39 -7.46 -8.43
C THR A 32 -2.63 -6.66 -8.05
N HIS A 33 -2.81 -6.36 -6.75
CA HIS A 33 -3.95 -5.56 -6.27
C HIS A 33 -3.88 -4.11 -6.76
N VAL A 34 -2.68 -3.51 -6.80
CA VAL A 34 -2.46 -2.17 -7.36
C VAL A 34 -2.83 -2.12 -8.84
N ARG A 35 -2.36 -3.07 -9.65
CA ARG A 35 -2.71 -3.11 -11.10
C ARG A 35 -4.19 -3.36 -11.34
N GLY A 36 -4.86 -4.06 -10.43
CA GLY A 36 -6.31 -4.30 -10.48
C GLY A 36 -7.18 -3.16 -9.94
N GLY A 37 -6.59 -2.05 -9.46
CA GLY A 37 -7.33 -0.93 -8.88
C GLY A 37 -8.02 -1.27 -7.54
N PHE A 38 -7.64 -2.36 -6.88
CA PHE A 38 -8.33 -2.85 -5.68
C PHE A 38 -8.31 -1.84 -4.52
N TYR A 39 -7.24 -1.07 -4.40
CA TYR A 39 -7.07 -0.09 -3.32
C TYR A 39 -7.81 1.23 -3.57
N ASP A 40 -8.37 1.43 -4.77
CA ASP A 40 -8.99 2.69 -5.16
C ASP A 40 -10.29 2.91 -4.35
N GLY A 41 -10.41 4.10 -3.75
CA GLY A 41 -11.58 4.48 -2.95
C GLY A 41 -11.66 3.83 -1.56
N LEU A 42 -10.69 3.00 -1.16
CA LEU A 42 -10.62 2.46 0.19
C LEU A 42 -10.15 3.51 1.20
N ILE A 43 -10.56 3.34 2.46
CA ILE A 43 -10.18 4.21 3.58
C ILE A 43 -9.13 3.56 4.47
N PHE A 44 -8.40 4.38 5.24
CA PHE A 44 -7.69 3.92 6.43
C PHE A 44 -8.71 3.73 7.56
N HIS A 45 -9.16 2.49 7.76
CA HIS A 45 -10.21 2.18 8.75
C HIS A 45 -9.70 2.16 10.19
N ARG A 46 -8.38 2.15 10.41
CA ARG A 46 -7.78 2.18 11.75
C ARG A 46 -6.57 3.10 11.77
N VAL A 47 -6.62 4.10 12.65
CA VAL A 47 -5.59 5.12 12.85
C VAL A 47 -5.28 5.21 14.34
N ILE A 48 -4.02 4.94 14.72
CA ILE A 48 -3.57 5.02 16.11
C ILE A 48 -2.39 6.00 16.19
N PRO A 49 -2.54 7.10 16.94
CA PRO A 49 -1.47 8.08 17.12
C PRO A 49 -0.17 7.43 17.63
N ASN A 50 0.96 7.85 17.05
CA ASN A 50 2.29 7.36 17.39
C ASN A 50 2.50 5.84 17.24
N PHE A 51 1.66 5.17 16.45
CA PHE A 51 1.80 3.74 16.21
C PHE A 51 1.68 3.40 14.73
N MET A 52 0.46 3.44 14.16
CA MET A 52 0.25 2.99 12.79
C MET A 52 -1.07 3.50 12.17
N ILE A 53 -1.14 3.41 10.84
CA ILE A 53 -2.35 3.48 10.04
C ILE A 53 -2.54 2.15 9.29
N GLN A 54 -3.78 1.67 9.20
CA GLN A 54 -4.13 0.40 8.55
C GLN A 54 -5.29 0.63 7.58
N GLY A 55 -5.14 0.05 6.39
CA GLY A 55 -6.11 0.04 5.30
C GLY A 55 -5.94 -1.21 4.43
N GLY A 56 -6.46 -1.17 3.21
CA GLY A 56 -6.33 -2.29 2.25
C GLY A 56 -7.35 -3.42 2.41
N GLY A 57 -8.52 -3.12 3.00
CA GLY A 57 -9.62 -4.04 3.27
C GLY A 57 -10.24 -3.75 4.65
N PHE A 58 -11.48 -4.21 4.88
CA PHE A 58 -12.13 -4.22 6.19
C PHE A 58 -12.49 -5.67 6.55
#